data_AF-A0A350WPG2-F1
#
_entry.id   AF-A0A350WPG2-F1
#
_cell.length_a   1.000
_cell.length_b   1.000
_cell.length_c   1.000
_cell.angle_alpha   90.00
_cell.angle_beta   90.00
_cell.angle_gamma   90.00
#
_symmetry.space_group_name_H-M   'P 1'
#
loop_
_entity.id
_entity.type
_entity.pdbx_description
1 polymer ?
#
loop_
_entity_poly.entity_id
_entity_poly.type
_entity_poly.pdbx_seq_one_letter_code
_entity_poly.pdbx_strand_id
1 'polypeptide(L)'
;MWFGMLFCNVVLPWAILWNPKWRSTPWLVGFVGIAINIGMWFERYIIVPISVTINRMPFTWRQYEPGIEVPMGIGTVALFILLYMIASKLIPLIPVWEVQEGQMAHELKKFGRETVVSVSELE
;
A
#
# COMPACT_ATOMS: atom_id res chain seq x y z
N MET A 1 -15.78 -15.14 0.95
CA MET A 1 -14.41 -14.68 1.31
C MET A 1 -13.38 -15.16 0.30
N TRP A 2 -13.29 -16.47 0.01
CA TRP A 2 -12.29 -17.02 -0.92
C TRP A 2 -12.33 -16.41 -2.34
N PHE A 3 -13.50 -16.35 -2.99
CA PHE A 3 -13.64 -15.70 -4.30
C PHE A 3 -13.32 -14.20 -4.26
N GLY A 4 -13.64 -13.53 -3.14
CA GLY A 4 -13.32 -12.11 -2.94
C GLY A 4 -11.82 -11.86 -2.84
N MET A 5 -11.09 -12.71 -2.13
CA MET A 5 -9.62 -12.68 -2.08
C MET A 5 -9.02 -12.87 -3.49
N LEU A 6 -9.45 -13.90 -4.22
CA LEU A 6 -8.96 -14.17 -5.58
C LEU A 6 -9.22 -13.01 -6.53
N PHE A 7 -10.42 -12.44 -6.48
CA PHE A 7 -10.77 -11.30 -7.31
C PHE A 7 -9.91 -10.07 -6.99
N CYS A 8 -9.83 -9.68 -5.71
CA CYS A 8 -9.11 -8.48 -5.29
C CYS A 8 -7.58 -8.60 -5.45
N ASN A 9 -6.98 -9.77 -5.21
CA ASN A 9 -5.53 -9.94 -5.26
C ASN A 9 -5.00 -10.38 -6.63
N VAL A 10 -5.79 -11.11 -7.43
CA VAL A 10 -5.31 -11.68 -8.70
C VAL A 10 -5.96 -10.98 -9.89
N VAL A 11 -7.28 -10.93 -9.94
CA VAL A 11 -8.00 -10.42 -11.13
C VAL A 11 -7.86 -8.90 -11.25
N LEU A 12 -8.03 -8.18 -10.15
CA LEU A 12 -8.08 -6.73 -10.13
C LEU A 12 -6.73 -6.09 -10.50
N PRO A 13 -5.58 -6.52 -9.95
CA PRO A 13 -4.28 -5.98 -10.34
C PRO A 13 -3.90 -6.38 -11.76
N TRP A 14 -4.21 -7.61 -12.16
CA TRP A 14 -3.92 -8.10 -13.51
C TRP A 14 -4.68 -7.32 -14.59
N ALA A 15 -5.97 -7.07 -14.37
CA ALA A 15 -6.80 -6.33 -15.33
C ALA A 15 -6.39 -4.86 -15.47
N ILE A 16 -5.91 -4.24 -14.39
CA ILE A 16 -5.72 -2.79 -14.33
C ILE A 16 -4.27 -2.37 -14.57
N LEU A 17 -3.30 -3.07 -13.98
CA LEU A 17 -1.89 -2.67 -14.04
C LEU A 17 -1.23 -3.03 -15.38
N TRP A 18 -1.80 -3.96 -16.13
CA TRP A 18 -1.29 -4.33 -17.46
C TRP A 18 -1.53 -3.24 -18.50
N ASN A 19 -2.57 -2.43 -18.33
CA ASN A 19 -2.90 -1.38 -19.29
C ASN A 19 -2.21 -0.05 -18.91
N PRO A 20 -1.29 0.47 -19.74
CA PRO A 20 -0.56 1.71 -19.44
C PRO A 20 -1.48 2.92 -19.26
N LYS A 21 -2.64 2.95 -19.94
CA LYS A 21 -3.62 4.04 -19.78
C LYS A 21 -4.26 4.06 -18.39
N TRP A 22 -4.44 2.88 -17.80
CA TRP A 22 -5.16 2.73 -16.53
C TRP A 22 -4.20 2.91 -15.35
N ARG A 23 -2.95 2.47 -15.50
CA ARG A 23 -1.84 2.74 -14.57
C ARG A 23 -1.55 4.24 -14.38
N SER A 24 -1.70 5.05 -15.43
CA SER A 24 -1.44 6.49 -15.35
C SER A 24 -2.56 7.31 -14.71
N THR A 25 -3.69 6.67 -14.33
CA THR A 25 -4.82 7.35 -13.69
C THR A 25 -4.73 7.20 -12.16
N PRO A 26 -4.36 8.25 -11.40
CA PRO A 26 -4.06 8.11 -9.96
C PRO A 26 -5.24 7.62 -9.13
N TRP A 27 -6.46 8.08 -9.45
CA TRP A 27 -7.67 7.69 -8.74
C TRP A 27 -7.97 6.20 -8.88
N LEU A 28 -7.77 5.66 -10.09
CA LEU A 28 -8.02 4.26 -10.39
C LEU A 28 -7.00 3.37 -9.66
N VAL A 29 -5.71 3.74 -9.69
CA VAL A 29 -4.65 3.05 -8.94
C VAL A 29 -4.88 3.11 -7.42
N GLY A 30 -5.37 4.24 -6.89
CA GLY A 30 -5.74 4.38 -5.48
C GLY A 30 -6.85 3.41 -5.05
N PHE A 31 -7.92 3.31 -5.84
CA PHE A 31 -8.99 2.34 -5.59
C PHE A 31 -8.49 0.89 -5.63
N VAL A 32 -7.63 0.55 -6.61
CA VAL A 32 -6.98 -0.77 -6.67
C VAL A 32 -6.15 -1.05 -5.43
N GLY A 33 -5.36 -0.08 -4.95
CA GLY A 33 -4.56 -0.23 -3.74
C GLY A 33 -5.40 -0.55 -2.50
N ILE A 34 -6.55 0.11 -2.35
CA ILE A 34 -7.50 -0.18 -1.26
C ILE A 34 -8.09 -1.59 -1.42
N ALA A 35 -8.51 -1.95 -2.64
CA ALA A 35 -9.07 -3.27 -2.93
C ALA A 35 -8.07 -4.41 -2.63
N ILE A 36 -6.80 -4.24 -2.98
CA ILE A 36 -5.73 -5.20 -2.67
C ILE A 36 -5.53 -5.32 -1.16
N ASN A 37 -5.50 -4.21 -0.41
CA ASN A 37 -5.35 -4.27 1.05
C ASN A 37 -6.49 -5.08 1.69
N ILE A 38 -7.73 -4.89 1.24
CA ILE A 38 -8.88 -5.69 1.67
C ILE A 38 -8.72 -7.17 1.26
N GLY A 39 -8.24 -7.44 0.05
CA GLY A 39 -7.96 -8.80 -0.44
C GLY A 39 -6.91 -9.54 0.40
N MET A 40 -5.81 -8.88 0.73
CA MET A 40 -4.75 -9.40 1.60
C MET A 40 -5.25 -9.64 3.03
N TRP A 41 -6.13 -8.78 3.55
CA TRP A 41 -6.77 -9.01 4.84
C TRP A 41 -7.66 -10.26 4.80
N PHE A 42 -8.46 -10.44 3.74
CA PHE A 42 -9.25 -11.66 3.55
C PHE A 42 -8.38 -12.92 3.44
N GLU A 43 -7.23 -12.85 2.77
CA GLU A 43 -6.27 -13.95 2.72
C GLU A 43 -5.82 -14.38 4.12
N ARG A 44 -5.39 -13.41 4.95
CA ARG A 44 -4.99 -13.68 6.34
C ARG A 44 -6.15 -14.23 7.18
N TYR A 45 -7.35 -13.72 6.97
CA TYR A 45 -8.55 -14.23 7.64
C TYR A 45 -8.91 -15.65 7.21
N ILE A 46 -8.67 -16.05 5.95
CA ILE A 46 -8.94 -17.42 5.52
C ILE A 46 -7.85 -18.37 6.03
N ILE A 47 -6.58 -17.99 5.94
CA ILE A 47 -5.47 -18.88 6.30
C ILE A 47 -5.44 -19.16 7.81
N VAL A 48 -5.76 -18.19 8.66
CA VAL A 48 -5.58 -18.33 10.11
C VAL A 48 -6.84 -18.91 10.79
N PRO A 49 -7.94 -18.18 11.01
CA PRO A 49 -9.08 -18.69 11.79
C PRO A 49 -9.85 -19.82 11.08
N ILE A 50 -9.99 -19.77 9.75
CA ILE A 50 -10.74 -20.83 9.03
C ILE A 50 -9.96 -22.15 9.04
N SER A 51 -8.64 -22.14 8.87
CA SER A 51 -7.83 -23.37 8.95
C SER A 51 -7.88 -24.01 10.34
N VAL A 52 -7.97 -23.21 11.41
CA VAL A 52 -8.04 -23.71 12.81
C VAL A 52 -9.43 -24.25 13.16
N THR A 53 -10.46 -23.94 12.38
CA THR A 53 -11.81 -24.46 12.58
C THR A 53 -11.88 -25.98 12.39
N ILE A 54 -11.06 -26.53 11.49
CA ILE A 54 -10.99 -27.96 11.19
C ILE A 54 -9.69 -28.53 11.76
N ASN A 55 -9.76 -29.01 13.00
CA ASN A 55 -8.64 -29.65 13.67
C ASN A 55 -8.66 -31.18 13.47
N ARG A 56 -7.56 -31.83 13.85
CA ARG A 56 -7.39 -33.31 13.75
C ARG A 56 -8.45 -34.11 14.50
N MET A 57 -9.05 -33.53 15.54
CA MET A 57 -10.12 -34.15 16.33
C MET A 57 -11.47 -33.60 15.86
N PRO A 58 -12.36 -34.44 15.28
CA PRO A 58 -13.63 -33.97 14.71
C PRO A 58 -14.62 -33.44 15.76
N PHE A 59 -14.46 -33.82 17.04
CA PHE A 59 -15.33 -33.37 18.13
C PHE A 59 -15.09 -31.93 18.58
N THR A 60 -13.97 -31.31 18.19
CA THR A 60 -13.60 -29.94 18.61
C THR A 60 -13.83 -28.91 17.50
N TRP A 61 -14.46 -29.30 16.39
CA TRP A 61 -14.78 -28.38 15.31
C TRP A 61 -15.76 -27.32 15.80
N ARG A 62 -15.36 -26.06 15.66
CA ARG A 62 -16.17 -24.92 16.04
C ARG A 62 -16.00 -23.80 15.03
N GLN A 63 -17.11 -23.28 14.54
CA GLN A 63 -17.10 -22.10 13.67
C GLN A 63 -16.59 -20.89 14.45
N TYR A 64 -15.70 -20.14 13.83
CA TYR A 64 -15.17 -18.90 14.38
C TYR A 64 -16.18 -17.77 14.18
N GLU A 65 -16.67 -17.21 15.27
CA GLU A 65 -17.58 -16.06 15.27
C GLU A 65 -16.86 -14.86 15.88
N PRO A 66 -16.59 -13.81 15.07
CA PRO A 66 -15.82 -12.69 15.56
C PRO A 66 -16.66 -11.79 16.47
N GLY A 67 -16.10 -11.41 17.61
CA GLY A 67 -16.73 -10.56 18.63
C GLY A 67 -15.98 -9.24 18.82
N ILE A 68 -15.29 -9.12 19.95
CA ILE A 68 -14.56 -7.90 20.37
C ILE A 68 -13.33 -7.60 19.48
N GLU A 69 -12.85 -8.57 18.71
CA GLU A 69 -11.70 -8.36 17.83
C GLU A 69 -12.00 -7.42 16.64
N VAL A 70 -13.26 -7.29 16.22
CA VAL A 70 -13.66 -6.38 15.13
C VAL A 70 -13.48 -4.91 15.54
N PRO A 71 -14.07 -4.43 16.66
CA PRO A 71 -13.84 -3.05 17.11
C PRO A 71 -12.38 -2.80 17.51
N MET A 72 -11.66 -3.80 18.03
CA MET A 72 -10.21 -3.68 18.23
C MET A 72 -9.45 -3.45 16.93
N GLY A 73 -9.77 -4.19 15.86
CA GLY A 73 -9.16 -4.00 14.54
C GLY A 73 -9.47 -2.64 13.93
N ILE A 74 -10.69 -2.12 14.13
CA ILE A 74 -11.03 -0.75 13.71
C ILE A 74 -10.24 0.27 14.54
N GLY A 75 -10.11 0.02 15.85
CA GLY A 75 -9.35 0.87 16.77
C GLY A 75 -7.87 1.00 16.40
N THR A 76 -7.21 -0.07 15.96
CA THR A 76 -5.81 0.00 15.53
C THR A 76 -5.63 0.81 14.24
N VAL A 77 -6.55 0.70 13.29
CA VAL A 77 -6.56 1.52 12.07
C VAL A 77 -6.78 3.00 12.41
N ALA A 78 -7.74 3.29 13.29
CA ALA A 78 -8.00 4.66 13.74
C ALA A 78 -6.80 5.26 14.48
N LEU A 79 -6.14 4.48 15.34
CA LEU A 79 -4.92 4.88 16.03
C LEU A 79 -3.77 5.15 15.05
N PHE A 80 -3.60 4.30 14.04
CA PHE A 80 -2.61 4.52 12.99
C PHE A 80 -2.84 5.84 12.25
N ILE A 81 -4.08 6.12 11.84
CA ILE A 81 -4.43 7.38 11.16
C ILE A 81 -4.16 8.58 12.07
N LEU A 82 -4.50 8.48 13.35
CA LEU A 82 -4.25 9.53 14.34
C LEU A 82 -2.75 9.81 14.49
N LEU A 83 -1.93 8.76 14.65
CA LEU A 83 -0.48 8.88 14.75
C LEU A 83 0.14 9.42 13.46
N TYR A 84 -0.35 8.98 12.30
CA TYR A 84 0.09 9.48 11.00
C TYR A 84 -0.22 10.97 10.82
N MET A 85 -1.41 11.42 11.23
CA MET A 85 -1.79 12.83 11.17
C MET A 85 -0.91 13.69 12.08
N ILE A 86 -0.62 13.22 13.30
CA ILE A 86 0.31 13.89 14.22
C ILE A 86 1.71 13.96 13.60
N ALA A 87 2.22 12.84 13.10
CA ALA A 87 3.53 12.78 12.45
C ALA A 87 3.62 13.73 11.26
N SER A 88 2.57 13.83 10.44
CA SER A 88 2.54 14.74 9.28
C SER A 88 2.61 16.23 9.64
N LYS A 89 2.22 16.58 10.86
CA LYS A 89 2.30 17.96 11.36
C LYS A 89 3.64 18.25 12.03
N LEU A 90 4.27 17.24 12.63
CA LEU A 90 5.51 17.39 13.38
C LEU A 90 6.76 17.24 12.53
N ILE A 91 6.71 16.40 11.48
CA ILE A 91 7.87 16.01 10.67
C ILE A 91 7.58 16.37 9.21
N PRO A 92 8.53 16.97 8.47
CA PRO A 92 8.38 17.15 7.03
C PRO A 92 8.31 15.77 6.35
N LEU A 93 7.17 15.44 5.74
CA LEU A 93 6.96 14.16 5.04
C LEU A 93 7.87 13.99 3.82
N ILE A 94 8.26 15.10 3.22
CA ILE A 94 9.10 15.14 2.02
C ILE A 94 10.50 15.58 2.47
N PRO A 95 11.53 14.73 2.30
CA PRO A 95 12.89 15.10 2.63
C PRO A 95 13.37 16.23 1.71
N VAL A 96 13.61 17.42 2.29
CA VAL A 96 13.98 18.63 1.54
C VAL A 96 15.28 18.45 0.78
N TRP A 97 16.25 17.75 1.38
CA TRP A 97 17.57 17.50 0.78
C TRP A 97 17.48 16.67 -0.51
N GLU A 98 16.72 15.57 -0.51
CA GLU A 98 16.54 14.74 -1.72
C GLU A 98 15.81 15.49 -2.83
N VAL A 99 14.83 16.33 -2.49
CA VAL A 99 14.13 17.15 -3.49
C VAL A 99 15.07 18.18 -4.10
N GLN A 100 15.90 18.83 -3.28
CA GLN A 100 16.87 19.81 -3.77
C GLN A 100 17.92 19.14 -4.67
N GLU A 101 18.45 18.00 -4.25
CA GLU A 101 19.39 17.21 -5.06
C GLU A 101 18.78 16.78 -6.39
N GLY A 102 17.54 16.28 -6.38
CA GLY A 102 16.81 15.94 -7.60
C GLY A 102 16.56 17.13 -8.53
N GLN A 103 16.30 18.32 -7.98
CA GLN A 103 16.16 19.54 -8.78
C GLN A 103 17.49 20.00 -9.39
N MET A 104 18.58 19.96 -8.62
CA MET A 104 19.91 20.31 -9.10
C MET A 104 20.36 19.34 -10.19
N ALA A 105 20.14 18.03 -10.04
CA ALA A 105 20.48 17.01 -11.04
C ALA A 105 19.74 17.20 -12.39
N HIS A 106 18.55 17.81 -12.39
CA HIS A 106 17.79 18.13 -13.59
C HIS A 106 18.04 19.55 -14.13
N GLU A 107 18.85 20.36 -13.45
CA GLU A 107 19.21 21.71 -13.91
C GLU A 107 20.26 21.64 -15.02
N LEU A 108 19.83 21.92 -16.25
CA LEU A 108 20.72 22.03 -17.41
C LEU A 108 21.37 23.42 -17.42
N LYS A 109 22.62 23.49 -16.97
CA LYS A 109 23.40 24.74 -17.00
C LYS A 109 24.12 24.86 -18.34
N LYS A 110 23.94 25.99 -19.03
CA LYS A 110 24.59 26.24 -20.32
C LYS A 110 26.00 26.78 -20.08
N PHE A 111 27.01 25.95 -20.30
CA PHE A 111 28.42 26.35 -20.25
C PHE A 111 28.91 26.65 -21.67
N GLY A 112 28.95 27.94 -22.03
CA GLY A 112 29.36 28.38 -23.36
C GLY A 112 28.37 27.97 -24.46
N ARG A 113 28.78 27.06 -25.36
CA ARG A 113 27.97 26.60 -26.50
C ARG A 113 27.17 25.33 -26.23
N GLU A 114 27.58 24.53 -25.25
CA GLU A 114 26.98 23.23 -24.91
C GLU A 114 26.17 23.31 -23.62
N THR A 115 25.13 22.48 -23.52
CA THR A 115 24.33 22.30 -22.30
C THR A 115 24.82 21.04 -21.59
N VAL A 116 25.41 21.20 -20.40
CA VAL A 116 25.94 20.09 -19.61
C VAL A 116 25.05 19.92 -18.37
N VAL A 117 24.78 18.66 -18.01
CA VAL A 117 24.05 18.35 -16.78
C VAL A 117 24.97 18.65 -15.59
N SER A 118 24.50 19.41 -14.61
CA SER A 118 25.27 19.84 -13.42
C SER A 118 25.72 18.71 -12.49
N VAL A 119 25.39 17.45 -12.80
CA VAL A 119 25.65 16.25 -11.98
C VAL A 119 27.12 16.09 -11.58
N SER A 120 28.07 16.67 -12.33
CA SER A 120 29.49 16.69 -11.99
C SER A 120 29.86 17.55 -10.76
N GLU A 121 28.95 18.38 -10.23
CA GLU A 121 29.15 19.18 -9.03
C GLU A 121 28.65 18.49 -7.73
N LEU A 122 28.08 17.27 -7.84
CA LEU A 122 27.53 16.50 -6.72
C LEU A 122 28.48 15.43 -6.14
N GLU A 123 29.64 15.20 -6.76
CA GLU A 123 30.77 14.42 -6.20
C GLU A 123 31.70 15.30 -5.36
#